data_AF-A0A953M8T1-F1
#
_entry.id   AF-A0A953M8T1-F1
#
_cell.length_a   1.000
_cell.length_b   1.000
_cell.length_c   1.000
_cell.angle_alpha   90.00
_cell.angle_beta   90.00
_cell.angle_gamma   90.00
#
_symmetry.space_group_name_H-M   'P 1'
#
loop_
_entity.id
_entity.type
_entity.pdbx_description
1 polymer ?
#
loop_
_entity_poly.entity_id
_entity_poly.type
_entity_poly.pdbx_seq_one_letter_code
_entity_poly.pdbx_strand_id
1 'polypeptide(L)' 'MRIDIVGKDVHVTDSIREHAEAKGGKLPKYFDGTQLVTFTITKKDRLNYHVECVVDVEKHEDFIANADDPDIIAA' A
#
# COMPACT_ATOMS: atom_id res chain seq x y z
N MET A 1 -12.53 8.57 -0.12
CA MET A 1 -11.28 7.79 -0.11
C MET A 1 -11.32 6.72 0.98
N ARG A 2 -11.10 5.46 0.61
CA ARG A 2 -10.89 4.32 1.52
C ARG A 2 -9.44 3.84 1.40
N ILE A 3 -8.89 3.27 2.47
CA ILE A 3 -7.56 2.64 2.47
C ILE A 3 -7.73 1.21 2.98
N ASP A 4 -7.31 0.23 2.18
CA ASP A 4 -7.32 -1.18 2.52
C ASP A 4 -5.89 -1.70 2.62
N ILE A 5 -5.59 -2.47 3.68
CA ILE A 5 -4.27 -3.06 3.91
C ILE A 5 -4.46 -4.57 3.98
N VAL A 6 -3.88 -5.30 3.03
CA VAL A 6 -4.05 -6.73 2.84
C VAL A 6 -2.70 -7.42 3.00
N GLY A 7 -2.59 -8.33 3.97
CA GLY A 7 -1.43 -9.21 4.10
C GLY A 7 -1.70 -10.57 3.48
N LYS A 8 -0.93 -10.95 2.46
CA LYS A 8 -0.98 -12.29 1.87
C LYS A 8 0.12 -13.14 2.48
N ASP A 9 -0.28 -14.11 3.30
CA ASP A 9 0.62 -14.96 4.09
C ASP A 9 1.54 -14.16 5.04
N VAL A 10 1.15 -12.90 5.34
CA VAL A 10 1.84 -11.98 6.24
C VAL A 10 0.83 -11.45 7.25
N HIS A 11 1.18 -11.49 8.53
CA HIS A 11 0.36 -10.89 9.58
C HIS A 11 0.56 -9.38 9.60
N VAL A 12 -0.50 -8.63 9.29
CA VAL A 12 -0.50 -7.16 9.34
C VAL A 12 -0.73 -6.70 10.77
N THR A 13 0.34 -6.23 11.43
CA THR A 13 0.25 -5.62 12.75
C THR A 13 -0.38 -4.23 12.67
N ASP A 14 -0.84 -3.71 13.82
CA ASP A 14 -1.42 -2.38 13.90
C ASP A 14 -0.41 -1.28 13.49
N SER A 15 0.86 -1.45 13.83
CA SER A 15 1.93 -0.53 13.42
C SER A 15 2.10 -0.45 11.89
N ILE A 16 2.00 -1.58 11.19
CA ILE A 16 2.06 -1.61 9.72
C ILE A 16 0.83 -0.91 9.13
N ARG A 17 -0.35 -1.16 9.71
CA ARG A 17 -1.59 -0.53 9.28
C ARG A 17 -1.52 1.00 9.43
N GLU A 18 -1.14 1.48 10.60
CA GLU A 18 -1.00 2.92 10.88
C GLU A 18 0.01 3.58 9.93
N HIS A 19 1.13 2.91 9.64
CA HIS A 19 2.13 3.42 8.71
C HIS A 19 1.58 3.54 7.28
N ALA A 20 0.94 2.48 6.78
CA ALA A 20 0.34 2.46 5.44
C ALA A 20 -0.79 3.50 5.31
N GLU A 21 -1.65 3.63 6.33
CA GLU A 21 -2.71 4.64 6.37
C GLU A 21 -2.13 6.07 6.36
N ALA A 22 -1.08 6.33 7.14
CA ALA A 22 -0.43 7.64 7.16
C ALA A 22 0.25 8.01 5.83
N LYS A 23 0.72 7.01 5.06
CA LYS A 23 1.30 7.20 3.73
C LYS A 23 0.21 7.39 2.67
N GLY A 24 -0.74 6.46 2.59
CA GLY A 24 -1.87 6.52 1.65
C GLY A 24 -2.76 7.74 1.85
N GLY A 25 -2.94 8.18 3.10
CA GLY A 25 -3.71 9.37 3.47
C GLY A 25 -3.16 10.69 2.92
N LYS A 26 -1.93 10.70 2.38
CA LYS A 26 -1.35 11.88 1.72
C LYS A 26 -1.72 11.98 0.25
N LEU A 27 -2.16 10.90 -0.39
CA LEU A 27 -2.43 10.85 -1.83
C LEU A 27 -3.48 11.86 -2.32
N PRO A 28 -4.58 12.13 -1.60
CA PRO A 28 -5.55 13.16 -2.00
C PRO A 28 -4.96 14.56 -2.14
N LYS A 29 -3.84 14.86 -1.46
CA LYS A 29 -3.16 16.16 -1.58
C LYS A 29 -2.53 16.35 -2.96
N TYR A 30 -2.22 15.27 -3.66
CA TYR A 30 -1.62 15.29 -4.98
C TYR A 30 -2.66 15.08 -6.07
N PHE A 31 -3.71 14.30 -5.78
CA PHE A 31 -4.79 14.03 -6.72
C PHE A 31 -6.14 13.81 -6.01
N ASP A 32 -7.06 14.75 -6.18
CA ASP A 32 -8.38 14.77 -5.52
C ASP A 32 -9.35 13.69 -6.07
N GLY A 33 -9.01 13.04 -7.18
CA GLY A 33 -9.80 11.92 -7.73
C GLY A 33 -9.47 10.55 -7.12
N THR A 34 -8.73 10.49 -6.02
CA THR A 34 -8.32 9.23 -5.36
C THR A 34 -9.50 8.58 -4.61
N GLN A 35 -9.94 7.40 -5.07
CA GLN A 35 -11.12 6.71 -4.51
C GLN A 35 -10.75 5.64 -3.49
N LEU A 36 -9.81 4.76 -3.85
CA LEU A 36 -9.36 3.64 -3.04
C LEU A 36 -7.84 3.50 -3.13
N VAL A 37 -7.21 3.23 -2.00
CA VAL A 37 -5.80 2.87 -1.93
C VAL A 37 -5.72 1.48 -1.33
N THR A 38 -5.13 0.53 -2.05
CA THR A 38 -4.94 -0.85 -1.58
C THR A 38 -3.46 -1.14 -1.46
N PHE A 39 -3.00 -1.40 -0.23
CA PHE A 39 -1.67 -1.90 0.04
C PHE A 39 -1.73 -3.42 0.18
N THR A 40 -1.08 -4.14 -0.74
CA THR A 40 -0.92 -5.58 -0.68
C THR A 40 0.50 -5.92 -0.26
N ILE A 41 0.65 -6.52 0.91
CA ILE A 41 1.94 -6.94 1.46
C ILE A 41 2.06 -8.44 1.25
N THR A 42 3.11 -8.86 0.56
CA THR A 42 3.39 -10.26 0.28
C THR A 42 4.82 -10.62 0.66
N LYS A 43 5.06 -11.88 1.03
CA LYS A 43 6.41 -12.38 1.22
C LYS A 43 7.01 -12.73 -0.14
N LYS A 44 8.04 -12.01 -0.57
CA LYS A 44 8.69 -12.24 -1.87
C LYS A 44 9.64 -13.44 -1.81
N ASP A 45 10.47 -13.48 -0.77
CA ASP A 45 11.39 -14.58 -0.50
C ASP A 45 11.62 -14.76 1.02
N ARG A 46 12.67 -15.46 1.43
CA ARG A 46 12.95 -15.68 2.86
C ARG A 46 13.30 -14.41 3.62
N LEU A 47 13.88 -13.42 2.95
CA LEU A 47 14.47 -12.21 3.54
C LEU A 47 13.75 -10.93 3.12
N ASN A 48 13.04 -10.92 1.99
CA ASN A 48 12.41 -9.72 1.43
C ASN A 48 10.88 -9.81 1.43
N TYR A 49 10.27 -8.64 1.62
CA TYR A 49 8.85 -8.40 1.41
C TYR A 49 8.65 -7.62 0.12
N HIS A 50 7.48 -7.82 -0.48
CA HIS A 50 7.00 -7.06 -1.62
C HIS A 50 5.71 -6.35 -1.22
N VAL A 51 5.70 -5.04 -1.40
CA VAL A 51 4.54 -4.18 -1.16
C VAL A 51 4.08 -3.60 -2.50
N GLU A 52 2.84 -3.90 -2.85
CA GLU A 52 2.15 -3.29 -3.98
C GLU A 52 1.15 -2.27 -3.44
N CYS A 53 1.17 -1.05 -3.98
CA CYS A 53 0.21 0.00 -3.71
C CYS A 53 -0.58 0.26 -5.00
N VAL A 54 -1.86 -0.09 -4.99
CA VAL A 54 -2.80 0.18 -6.08
C VAL A 54 -3.68 1.35 -5.68
N VAL A 55 -3.73 2.38 -6.51
CA VAL A 55 -4.52 3.59 -6.29
C VAL A 55 -5.58 3.69 -7.38
N ASP A 56 -6.82 3.43 -7.02
CA ASP A 56 -8.00 3.62 -7.87
C ASP A 56 -8.31 5.11 -7.97
N VAL A 57 -8.41 5.61 -9.21
CA VAL A 57 -8.58 7.02 -9.53
C VAL A 57 -9.70 7.24 -10.52
N GLU A 58 -10.43 8.33 -10.35
CA GLU A 58 -11.48 8.69 -11.29
C GLU A 58 -10.94 9.02 -12.68
N LYS A 59 -11.65 8.53 -13.72
CA LYS A 59 -11.45 8.89 -15.14
C LYS A 59 -10.06 8.55 -15.70
N HIS A 60 -9.33 7.68 -15.02
CA HIS A 60 -8.04 7.16 -15.46
C HIS A 60 -7.91 5.68 -15.03
N GLU A 61 -6.91 4.98 -15.56
CA GLU A 61 -6.50 3.67 -15.04
C GLU A 61 -5.81 3.82 -13.68
N ASP A 62 -5.79 2.74 -12.91
CA ASP A 62 -5.19 2.70 -11.59
C ASP A 62 -3.70 3.07 -11.62
N PHE A 63 -3.22 3.79 -10.61
CA PHE A 63 -1.80 3.95 -10.40
C PHE A 63 -1.28 2.79 -9.56
N ILE A 64 -0.27 2.10 -10.08
CA ILE A 64 0.33 0.94 -9.42
C ILE A 64 1.79 1.27 -9.08
N ALA A 65 2.14 1.17 -7.81
CA ALA A 65 3.50 1.31 -7.31
C ALA A 65 3.92 0.02 -6.60
N ASN A 66 5.18 -0.35 -6.75
CA ASN A 66 5.74 -1.58 -6.20
C ASN A 66 7.06 -1.28 -5.50
N ALA A 67 7.30 -1.92 -4.35
CA ALA A 67 8.54 -1.83 -3.62
C ALA A 67 8.92 -3.18 -3.02
N ASP A 68 10.22 -3.45 -2.98
CA ASP A 68 10.80 -4.63 -2.36
C ASP A 68 11.83 -4.20 -1.34
N ASP A 69 11.69 -4.67 -0.10
CA ASP A 69 12.66 -4.39 0.96
C ASP A 69 12.66 -5.52 2.01
N PRO A 70 13.81 -5.79 2.67
CA PRO A 70 13.84 -6.64 3.87
C PRO A 70 12.94 -6.16 5.02
N ASP A 71 12.67 -4.85 5.10
CA ASP A 71 11.81 -4.23 6.10
C ASP A 71 10.50 -3.73 5.47
N ILE A 72 9.36 -4.25 5.96
CA ILE A 72 8.01 -3.89 5.49
C ILE A 72 7.72 -2.39 5.63
N ILE A 73 8.31 -1.72 6.63
CA ILE A 73 8.08 -0.29 6.85
C ILE A 73 8.92 0.57 5.89
N ALA A 74 10.01 0.01 5.37
CA ALA A 74 10.89 0.69 4.42
C ALA A 74 10.42 0.50 2.96
N ALA A 75 9.81 -0.65 2.65
CA ALA A 75 9.12 -0.90 1.38
C ALA A 75 7.93 0.05 1.18
#